data_AF-B2YKT7-F1
#
_entry.id   AF-B2YKT7-F1
#
_cell.length_a   1.000
_cell.length_b   1.000
_cell.length_c   1.000
_cell.angle_alpha   90.00
_cell.angle_beta   90.00
_cell.angle_gamma   90.00
#
_symmetry.space_group_name_H-M   'P 1'
#
loop_
_entity.id
_entity.type
_entity.pdbx_description
1 polymer ?
#
loop_
_entity_poly.entity_id
_entity_poly.type
_entity_poly.pdbx_seq_one_letter_code
_entity_poly.pdbx_strand_id
1 'polypeptide(L)' 'LVAARISTRLPEATMICIENCGQCKIMYGDYFDGRKCAEECVSTVGYIQPDCDIADTIIKYLRRKP' A
#
# COMPACT_ATOMS: atom_id res chain seq x y z
N LEU A 1 20.46 22.69 -15.38
CA LEU A 1 19.52 22.32 -14.29
C LEU A 1 18.65 21.16 -14.75
N VAL A 2 19.14 19.93 -14.66
CA VAL A 2 18.28 18.74 -14.69
C VAL A 2 18.30 18.21 -13.26
N ALA A 3 17.14 18.21 -12.63
CA ALA A 3 16.96 17.85 -11.24
C ALA A 3 17.70 16.55 -10.94
N ALA A 4 18.61 16.62 -9.96
CA ALA A 4 19.05 15.46 -9.21
C ALA A 4 17.80 14.80 -8.62
N ARG A 5 17.17 13.90 -9.39
CA ARG A 5 16.16 13.00 -8.86
C ARG A 5 16.92 12.00 -8.02
N ILE A 6 17.01 12.36 -6.75
CA ILE A 6 17.30 11.52 -5.61
C ILE A 6 16.82 10.10 -5.91
N SER A 7 17.75 9.20 -6.20
CA SER A 7 17.53 7.77 -6.12
C SER A 7 17.48 7.42 -4.64
N THR A 8 16.39 7.75 -3.96
CA THR A 8 16.03 7.10 -2.70
C THR A 8 15.33 5.83 -3.13
N ARG A 9 16.13 4.78 -3.37
CA ARG A 9 15.56 3.44 -3.52
C ARG A 9 14.79 3.18 -2.23
N LEU A 10 13.46 3.16 -2.32
CA LEU A 10 12.63 2.79 -1.18
C LEU A 10 13.11 1.44 -0.67
N PRO A 11 13.08 1.21 0.65
CA PRO A 11 13.35 -0.12 1.18
C PRO A 11 12.49 -1.14 0.44
N GLU A 12 13.09 -2.27 0.09
CA GLU A 12 12.44 -3.31 -0.72
C GLU A 12 11.08 -3.72 -0.12
N ALA A 13 11.03 -3.86 1.20
CA ALA A 13 9.79 -4.12 1.95
C ALA A 13 8.71 -3.05 1.71
N THR A 14 9.07 -1.76 1.62
CA THR A 14 8.12 -0.69 1.31
C THR A 14 7.57 -0.84 -0.11
N MET A 15 8.41 -1.19 -1.08
CA MET A 15 7.93 -1.39 -2.45
C MET A 15 6.98 -2.58 -2.55
N ILE A 16 7.33 -3.72 -1.95
CA ILE A 16 6.47 -4.92 -1.89
C ILE A 16 5.13 -4.57 -1.22
N CYS A 17 5.16 -3.79 -0.12
CA CYS A 17 3.94 -3.36 0.57
C CYS A 17 3.02 -2.54 -0.35
N ILE A 18 3.59 -1.60 -1.11
CA ILE A 18 2.83 -0.77 -2.05
C ILE A 18 2.27 -1.61 -3.21
N GLU A 19 3.03 -2.57 -3.72
CA GLU A 19 2.56 -3.51 -4.75
C GLU A 19 1.38 -4.35 -4.24
N ASN A 20 1.45 -4.86 -3.01
CA ASN A 20 0.35 -5.59 -2.37
C ASN A 20 -0.88 -4.71 -2.16
N CYS A 21 -0.72 -3.45 -1.74
CA CYS A 21 -1.83 -2.48 -1.71
C CYS A 21 -2.48 -2.32 -3.10
N GLY A 22 -1.67 -2.30 -4.17
CA GLY A 22 -2.14 -2.25 -5.55
C GLY A 22 -2.98 -3.46 -5.93
N GLN A 23 -2.53 -4.66 -5.58
CA GLN A 23 -3.27 -5.90 -5.81
C GLN A 23 -4.62 -5.89 -5.08
N CYS A 24 -4.64 -5.50 -3.81
CA CYS A 24 -5.89 -5.43 -3.04
C CYS A 24 -6.84 -4.37 -3.61
N LYS A 25 -6.31 -3.25 -4.11
CA LYS A 25 -7.12 -2.23 -4.79
C LYS A 25 -7.76 -2.76 -6.07
N ILE A 26 -7.05 -3.58 -6.84
CA ILE A 26 -7.59 -4.24 -8.04
C ILE A 26 -8.71 -5.23 -7.65
N MET A 27 -8.49 -6.05 -6.62
CA MET A 27 -9.46 -7.06 -6.17
C MET A 27 -10.75 -6.46 -5.59
N TYR A 28 -10.61 -5.50 -4.67
CA TYR A 28 -11.73 -4.97 -3.90
C TYR A 28 -12.31 -3.67 -4.46
N GLY A 29 -11.67 -3.07 -5.46
CA GLY A 29 -12.14 -1.86 -6.11
C GLY A 29 -12.37 -0.71 -5.14
N ASP A 30 -13.54 -0.04 -5.22
CA ASP A 30 -13.87 1.13 -4.39
C ASP A 30 -14.02 0.83 -2.91
N TYR A 31 -14.22 -0.44 -2.55
CA TYR A 31 -14.30 -0.87 -1.15
C TYR A 31 -12.95 -0.80 -0.44
N PHE A 32 -11.84 -0.70 -1.17
CA PHE A 32 -10.49 -0.66 -0.61
C PHE A 32 -9.83 0.71 -0.75
N ASP A 33 -9.33 1.22 0.38
CA ASP A 33 -8.58 2.45 0.50
C ASP A 33 -7.10 2.28 0.13
N GLY A 34 -6.83 2.14 -1.16
CA GLY A 34 -5.45 1.99 -1.66
C GLY A 34 -4.53 3.14 -1.26
N ARG A 35 -5.05 4.37 -1.13
CA ARG A 35 -4.24 5.52 -0.68
C ARG A 35 -3.82 5.36 0.77
N LYS A 36 -4.77 5.08 1.67
CA LYS A 36 -4.48 4.86 3.10
C LYS A 36 -3.50 3.69 3.28
N CYS A 37 -3.66 2.62 2.51
CA CYS A 37 -2.74 1.48 2.52
C CYS A 37 -1.31 1.89 2.14
N ALA A 38 -1.14 2.57 1.00
CA ALA A 38 0.18 3.00 0.52
C ALA A 38 0.85 4.02 1.47
N GLU A 39 0.08 4.94 2.06
CA GLU A 39 0.59 5.90 3.05
C GLU A 39 1.15 5.17 4.29
N GLU A 40 0.51 4.09 4.74
CA GLU A 40 1.01 3.29 5.86
C GLU A 40 2.24 2.45 5.49
N CYS A 41 2.32 1.94 4.26
CA CYS A 41 3.54 1.28 3.78
C CYS A 41 4.76 2.19 3.88
N VAL A 42 4.61 3.47 3.52
CA VAL A 42 5.70 4.45 3.62
C VAL A 42 6.00 4.77 5.09
N SER A 43 4.98 4.98 5.93
CA SER A 43 5.19 5.37 7.33
C SER A 43 5.79 4.24 8.19
N THR A 44 5.49 2.98 7.85
CA THR A 44 5.99 1.79 8.56
C THR A 44 7.20 1.17 7.90
N VAL A 45 7.70 1.76 6.80
CA VAL A 45 8.81 1.22 6.01
C VAL A 45 8.55 -0.23 5.57
N GLY A 46 7.28 -0.54 5.26
CA GLY A 46 6.84 -1.86 4.83
C GLY A 46 6.86 -2.94 5.93
N TYR A 47 6.94 -2.60 7.21
CA TYR A 47 6.87 -3.59 8.28
C TYR A 47 5.49 -4.28 8.36
N ILE A 48 4.42 -3.54 8.04
CA ILE A 48 3.06 -4.08 7.98
C ILE A 48 2.71 -4.34 6.52
N GLN A 49 2.73 -5.61 6.12
CA GLN A 49 2.38 -6.04 4.75
C GLN A 49 0.88 -6.38 4.68
N PRO A 50 0.10 -5.75 3.78
CA PRO A 50 -1.25 -6.22 3.49
C PRO A 50 -1.20 -7.52 2.68
N ASP A 51 -2.12 -8.42 2.95
CA ASP A 51 -2.39 -9.62 2.17
C ASP A 51 -3.89 -9.66 1.84
N CYS A 52 -4.21 -9.64 0.55
CA CYS A 52 -5.59 -9.51 0.07
C CYS A 52 -6.45 -10.73 0.41
N ASP A 53 -5.83 -11.87 0.75
CA ASP A 53 -6.50 -13.11 1.12
C ASP A 53 -6.58 -13.30 2.65
N ILE A 54 -5.91 -12.47 3.44
CA ILE A 54 -5.94 -12.49 4.91
C ILE A 54 -6.68 -11.25 5.44
N ALA A 55 -7.97 -11.42 5.74
CA ALA A 55 -8.89 -10.33 6.12
C ALA A 55 -8.35 -9.39 7.22
N ASP A 56 -7.71 -9.94 8.25
CA ASP A 56 -7.19 -9.16 9.39
C ASP A 56 -6.11 -8.14 8.97
N THR A 57 -5.40 -8.39 7.88
CA THR A 57 -4.35 -7.49 7.38
C THR A 57 -4.93 -6.31 6.58
N ILE A 58 -6.15 -6.45 6.05
CA ILE A 58 -6.77 -5.46 5.15
C ILE A 58 -8.00 -4.76 5.74
N ILE A 59 -8.58 -5.26 6.82
CA ILE A 59 -9.86 -4.75 7.36
C ILE A 59 -9.84 -3.25 7.66
N LYS A 60 -8.70 -2.71 8.09
CA LYS A 60 -8.49 -1.27 8.36
C LYS A 60 -8.52 -0.38 7.11
N TYR A 61 -8.40 -0.97 5.91
CA TYR A 61 -8.45 -0.27 4.63
C TYR A 61 -9.79 -0.47 3.91
N LEU A 62 -10.65 -1.36 4.41
CA LEU A 62 -11.97 -1.56 3.86
C LEU A 62 -12.91 -0.43 4.29
N ARG A 63 -13.73 0.03 3.35
CA ARG A 63 -14.75 1.05 3.56
C ARG A 63 -16.09 0.53 3.06
N ARG A 64 -17.19 0.98 3.68
CA ARG A 64 -18.50 0.84 3.04
C ARG A 64 -18.52 1.75 1.81
N LYS A 65 -18.83 1.20 0.65
CA LYS A 65 -19.10 2.00 -0.54
C LYS A 65 -20.37 2.84 -0.27
N PRO A 66 -20.38 4.16 -0.54
CA PRO A 66 -21.61 4.94 -0.50
C PRO A 66 -22.62 4.44 -1.53
#